data_AF-A0AAW2IP10-F1
#
_entry.id   AF-A0AAW2IP10-F1
#
_cell.length_a   1.000
_cell.length_b   1.000
_cell.length_c   1.000
_cell.angle_alpha   90.00
_cell.angle_beta   90.00
_cell.angle_gamma   90.00
#
_symmetry.space_group_name_H-M   'P 1'
#
loop_
_entity.id
_entity.type
_entity.pdbx_description
1 polymer ?
#
loop_
_entity_poly.entity_id
_entity_poly.type
_entity_poly.pdbx_seq_one_letter_code
_entity_poly.pdbx_strand_id
1 'polypeptide(L)'
;MKQEFEYWYPFDLRVSGKDLIQNHLTFCIYNHTALVPKHHWPRGFRCNGHIMLNSEKMSKSTGNFRTLRQAIEEFSADATRFSLADAGDGMDDANFVFETANAAILRLTKEISWMEEVLAAESSLRSSPPATYADRVFANEMNIAVKTTEQNYSEYMFREASRAASTIFRLQGMSIGSLVALQE
;
A
#
# COMPACT_ATOMS: atom_id res chain seq x y z
N MET A 1 34.10 -5.96 -4.76
CA MET A 1 33.34 -6.93 -3.92
C MET A 1 33.36 -6.56 -2.44
N LYS A 2 34.50 -6.37 -1.77
CA LYS A 2 34.50 -6.00 -0.33
C LYS A 2 33.76 -4.68 -0.05
N GLN A 3 34.01 -3.64 -0.84
CA GLN A 3 33.37 -2.32 -0.66
C GLN A 3 31.83 -2.40 -0.74
N GLU A 4 31.29 -3.16 -1.69
CA GLU A 4 29.84 -3.38 -1.80
C GLU A 4 29.28 -4.08 -0.55
N PHE A 5 29.97 -5.10 -0.04
CA PHE A 5 29.54 -5.78 1.18
C PHE A 5 29.51 -4.81 2.38
N GLU A 6 30.58 -4.07 2.62
CA GLU A 6 30.65 -3.12 3.74
C GLU A 6 29.64 -1.96 3.61
N TYR A 7 29.19 -1.65 2.38
CA TYR A 7 28.19 -0.61 2.15
C TYR A 7 26.75 -1.11 2.35
N TRP A 8 26.42 -2.28 1.79
CA TRP A 8 25.05 -2.81 1.79
C TRP A 8 24.71 -3.69 3.01
N TYR A 9 25.71 -4.17 3.75
CA TYR A 9 25.50 -5.01 4.92
C TYR A 9 25.60 -4.20 6.22
N PRO A 10 24.84 -4.55 7.27
CA PRO A 10 23.81 -5.60 7.34
C PRO A 10 22.55 -5.24 6.55
N PHE A 11 21.74 -6.25 6.21
CA PHE A 11 20.41 -5.95 5.68
C PHE A 11 19.54 -5.29 6.75
N ASP A 12 18.78 -4.28 6.33
CA ASP A 12 17.88 -3.53 7.22
C ASP A 12 16.61 -4.31 7.57
N LEU A 13 16.05 -5.02 6.59
CA LEU A 13 14.79 -5.73 6.75
C LEU A 13 14.75 -7.02 5.94
N ARG A 14 14.24 -8.09 6.54
CA ARG A 14 13.86 -9.33 5.86
C ARG A 14 12.39 -9.65 6.07
N VAL A 15 11.62 -9.70 4.98
CA VAL A 15 10.18 -10.03 5.02
C VAL A 15 9.96 -11.51 4.70
N SER A 16 9.08 -12.19 5.42
CA SER A 16 8.83 -13.62 5.22
C SER A 16 7.48 -14.10 5.76
N GLY A 17 7.03 -15.28 5.34
CA GLY A 17 5.88 -15.95 5.94
C GLY A 17 6.18 -16.42 7.36
N LYS A 18 5.15 -16.47 8.21
CA LYS A 18 5.26 -16.93 9.62
C LYS A 18 5.74 -18.38 9.75
N ASP A 19 5.54 -19.20 8.72
CA ASP A 19 6.00 -20.59 8.64
C ASP A 19 7.52 -20.74 8.67
N LEU A 20 8.26 -19.68 8.28
CA LEU A 20 9.73 -19.71 8.23
C LEU A 20 10.40 -19.27 9.54
N ILE A 21 9.62 -18.81 10.53
CA ILE A 21 10.15 -18.34 11.82
C ILE A 21 10.92 -19.46 12.53
N GLN A 22 10.30 -20.64 12.65
CA GLN A 22 10.86 -21.77 13.41
C GLN A 22 11.99 -22.51 12.68
N ASN A 23 12.37 -22.08 11.47
CA ASN A 23 13.41 -22.71 10.68
C ASN A 23 14.36 -21.66 10.07
N HIS A 24 14.17 -21.29 8.81
CA HIS A 24 15.03 -20.45 8.00
C HIS A 24 15.38 -19.11 8.67
N LEU A 25 14.42 -18.42 9.29
CA LEU A 25 14.71 -17.15 9.96
C LEU A 25 15.54 -17.35 11.23
N THR A 26 15.25 -18.40 12.01
CA THR A 26 16.05 -18.78 13.17
C THR A 26 17.47 -19.18 12.75
N PHE A 27 17.62 -20.01 11.72
CA PHE A 27 18.92 -20.40 11.18
C PHE A 27 19.67 -19.21 10.57
N CYS A 28 18.98 -18.24 9.99
CA CYS A 28 19.57 -17.00 9.52
C CYS A 28 20.31 -16.31 10.66
N ILE A 29 19.67 -16.13 11.82
CA ILE A 29 20.30 -15.51 12.99
C ILE A 29 21.51 -16.35 13.45
N TYR A 30 21.37 -17.66 13.62
CA TYR A 30 22.48 -18.53 14.05
C TYR A 30 23.70 -18.45 13.12
N ASN A 31 23.50 -18.48 11.80
CA ASN A 31 24.60 -18.40 10.85
C ASN A 31 25.28 -17.02 10.88
N HIS A 32 24.51 -15.94 11.02
CA HIS A 32 25.09 -14.59 11.09
C HIS A 32 25.90 -14.37 12.37
N THR A 33 25.39 -14.84 13.51
CA THR A 33 26.11 -14.70 14.78
C THR A 33 27.38 -15.54 14.82
N ALA A 34 27.45 -16.63 14.04
CA ALA A 34 28.62 -17.48 13.91
C ALA A 34 29.67 -16.97 12.90
N LEU A 35 29.24 -16.35 11.79
CA LEU A 35 30.11 -16.03 10.65
C LEU A 35 30.58 -14.58 10.59
N VAL A 36 29.76 -13.62 11.04
CA VAL A 36 30.03 -12.19 10.83
C VAL A 36 30.05 -11.40 12.15
N PRO A 37 30.82 -10.30 12.22
CA PRO A 37 30.87 -9.48 13.41
C PRO A 37 29.50 -8.85 13.71
N LYS A 38 29.28 -8.46 14.97
CA LYS A 38 27.99 -7.98 15.47
C LYS A 38 27.38 -6.81 14.69
N HIS A 39 28.21 -5.91 14.17
CA HIS A 39 27.73 -4.78 13.36
C HIS A 39 27.14 -5.21 12.01
N HIS A 40 27.42 -6.44 11.56
CA HIS A 40 26.87 -7.06 10.36
C HIS A 40 25.71 -8.04 10.66
N TRP A 41 25.17 -8.05 11.88
CA TRP A 41 24.00 -8.88 12.19
C TRP A 41 22.70 -8.29 11.60
N PRO A 42 21.70 -9.14 11.28
CA PRO A 42 20.38 -8.71 10.80
C PRO A 42 19.75 -7.61 11.66
N ARG A 43 19.23 -6.55 11.04
CA ARG A 43 18.60 -5.43 11.79
C ARG A 43 17.12 -5.62 12.07
N GLY A 44 16.39 -6.31 11.20
CA GLY A 44 14.94 -6.46 11.34
C GLY A 44 14.35 -7.61 10.52
N PHE A 45 13.27 -8.18 11.05
CA PHE A 45 12.44 -9.18 10.37
C PHE A 45 10.97 -8.75 10.45
N ARG A 46 10.23 -8.89 9.36
CA ARG A 46 8.78 -8.71 9.34
C ARG A 46 8.12 -9.98 8.84
N CYS A 47 7.23 -10.54 9.65
CA CYS A 47 6.53 -11.77 9.31
C CYS A 47 5.07 -11.49 8.96
N ASN A 48 4.58 -12.12 7.89
CA ASN A 48 3.19 -12.06 7.47
C ASN A 48 2.52 -13.44 7.56
N GLY A 49 1.19 -13.47 7.65
CA GLY A 49 0.42 -14.70 7.53
C GLY A 49 0.44 -15.29 6.12
N HIS A 50 -0.19 -16.45 5.95
CA HIS A 50 -0.39 -17.03 4.63
C HIS A 50 -1.43 -16.23 3.86
N ILE A 51 -1.33 -16.23 2.53
CA ILE A 51 -2.33 -15.59 1.69
C ILE A 51 -3.48 -16.56 1.38
N MET A 52 -4.69 -16.12 1.71
CA MET A 52 -5.96 -16.71 1.30
C MET A 52 -6.43 -16.04 0.02
N LEU A 53 -7.30 -16.74 -0.72
CA LEU A 53 -7.90 -16.26 -1.95
C LEU A 53 -9.42 -16.35 -1.80
N ASN A 54 -10.10 -15.19 -1.83
CA ASN A 54 -11.53 -15.05 -1.54
C ASN A 54 -11.95 -15.77 -0.25
N SER A 55 -11.19 -15.56 0.83
CA SER A 55 -11.41 -16.12 2.17
C SER A 55 -11.22 -17.64 2.28
N GLU A 56 -10.71 -18.28 1.23
CA GLU A 56 -10.44 -19.71 1.20
C GLU A 56 -8.95 -19.99 1.02
N LYS A 57 -8.49 -21.15 1.53
CA LYS A 57 -7.11 -21.59 1.36
C LYS A 57 -6.83 -21.84 -0.12
N MET A 58 -5.75 -21.24 -0.63
CA MET A 58 -5.32 -21.51 -2.00
C MET A 58 -4.97 -22.99 -2.20
N SER A 59 -5.63 -23.62 -3.17
CA SER A 59 -5.34 -24.99 -3.56
C SER A 59 -5.62 -25.20 -5.05
N LYS A 60 -4.68 -25.87 -5.72
CA LYS A 60 -4.86 -26.27 -7.13
C LYS A 60 -5.99 -27.29 -7.28
N SER A 61 -6.21 -28.15 -6.30
CA SER A 61 -7.21 -29.23 -6.38
C SER A 61 -8.65 -28.73 -6.26
N THR A 62 -8.89 -27.62 -5.56
CA THR A 62 -10.21 -27.01 -5.41
C THR A 62 -10.52 -26.01 -6.54
N GLY A 63 -9.56 -25.76 -7.44
CA GLY A 63 -9.64 -24.71 -8.46
C GLY A 63 -9.43 -23.29 -7.92
N ASN A 64 -9.36 -23.11 -6.59
CA ASN A 64 -9.10 -21.83 -5.95
C ASN A 64 -7.60 -21.54 -5.88
N PHE A 65 -7.01 -21.25 -7.04
CA PHE A 65 -5.60 -20.94 -7.18
C PHE A 65 -5.40 -19.88 -8.27
N ARG A 66 -4.47 -18.97 -8.02
CA ARG A 66 -4.00 -18.00 -9.02
C ARG A 66 -2.49 -17.89 -8.96
N THR A 67 -1.87 -17.93 -10.14
CA THR A 67 -0.46 -17.52 -10.28
C THR A 67 -0.37 -15.99 -10.35
N LEU A 68 0.82 -15.46 -10.05
CA LEU A 68 1.08 -14.02 -10.21
C LEU A 68 0.79 -13.53 -11.64
N ARG A 69 1.19 -14.30 -12.66
CA ARG A 69 0.94 -13.97 -14.07
C ARG A 69 -0.55 -13.85 -14.36
N GLN A 70 -1.33 -14.85 -13.94
CA GLN A 70 -2.79 -14.84 -14.12
C GLN A 70 -3.44 -13.65 -13.41
N ALA A 71 -3.03 -13.34 -12.17
CA ALA A 71 -3.57 -12.18 -11.44
C ALA A 71 -3.26 -10.86 -12.16
N ILE A 72 -2.05 -10.70 -12.71
CA ILE A 72 -1.68 -9.50 -13.47
C ILE A 72 -2.44 -9.43 -14.80
N GLU A 73 -2.61 -10.55 -15.51
CA GLU A 73 -3.36 -10.59 -16.77
C GLU A 73 -4.86 -10.31 -16.55
N GLU A 74 -5.42 -10.74 -15.42
CA GLU A 74 -6.83 -10.55 -15.05
C GLU A 74 -7.11 -9.14 -14.51
N PHE A 75 -6.25 -8.60 -13.64
CA PHE A 75 -6.52 -7.37 -12.90
C PHE A 75 -5.59 -6.19 -13.22
N SER A 76 -4.54 -6.37 -14.03
CA SER A 76 -3.36 -5.50 -14.12
C SER A 76 -2.43 -5.59 -12.90
N ALA A 77 -1.18 -5.12 -13.10
CA ALA A 77 -0.19 -5.08 -12.03
C ALA A 77 -0.59 -4.14 -10.88
N ASP A 78 -1.17 -2.98 -11.20
CA ASP A 78 -1.49 -1.96 -10.20
C ASP A 78 -2.67 -2.37 -9.31
N ALA A 79 -3.75 -2.88 -9.91
CA ALA A 79 -4.88 -3.35 -9.11
C ALA A 79 -4.56 -4.61 -8.30
N THR A 80 -3.71 -5.50 -8.84
CA THR A 80 -3.18 -6.64 -8.07
C THR A 80 -2.39 -6.16 -6.86
N ARG A 81 -1.47 -5.20 -7.04
CA ARG A 81 -0.69 -4.62 -5.94
C ARG A 81 -1.56 -3.88 -4.92
N PHE A 82 -2.58 -3.18 -5.38
CA PHE A 82 -3.55 -2.51 -4.51
C PHE A 82 -4.30 -3.51 -3.63
N SER A 83 -4.83 -4.59 -4.22
CA SER A 83 -5.51 -5.65 -3.46
C SER A 83 -4.56 -6.39 -2.52
N LEU A 84 -3.31 -6.62 -2.92
CA LEU A 84 -2.28 -7.20 -2.02
C LEU A 84 -1.92 -6.28 -0.85
N ALA A 85 -1.90 -4.96 -1.05
CA ALA A 85 -1.70 -4.00 0.03
C ALA A 85 -2.88 -4.00 1.02
N ASP A 86 -4.11 -4.17 0.53
CA ASP A 86 -5.30 -4.27 1.38
C ASP A 86 -5.46 -5.64 2.08
N ALA A 87 -4.75 -6.67 1.61
CA ALA A 87 -4.95 -8.05 2.05
C ALA A 87 -4.66 -8.30 3.54
N GLY A 88 -3.69 -7.60 4.13
CA GLY A 88 -3.36 -7.69 5.55
C GLY A 88 -1.92 -7.29 5.91
N ASP A 89 -1.75 -6.73 7.12
CA ASP A 89 -0.48 -6.16 7.58
C ASP A 89 0.25 -6.96 8.68
N GLY A 90 -0.43 -7.95 9.26
CA GLY A 90 0.03 -8.69 10.44
C GLY A 90 0.41 -10.13 10.16
N MET A 91 0.54 -10.91 11.25
CA MET A 91 0.83 -12.35 11.20
C MET A 91 -0.43 -13.22 10.99
N ASP A 92 -1.62 -12.63 11.11
CA ASP A 92 -2.85 -13.28 10.70
C ASP A 92 -2.85 -13.50 9.18
N ASP A 93 -3.57 -14.51 8.72
CA ASP A 93 -3.63 -14.83 7.30
C ASP A 93 -4.25 -13.67 6.52
N ALA A 94 -3.53 -13.20 5.52
CA ALA A 94 -3.94 -12.12 4.64
C ALA A 94 -4.95 -12.66 3.61
N ASN A 95 -5.83 -11.81 3.09
CA ASN A 95 -6.85 -12.25 2.14
C ASN A 95 -6.83 -11.44 0.85
N PHE A 96 -6.51 -12.09 -0.27
CA PHE A 96 -6.64 -11.49 -1.58
C PHE A 96 -8.07 -11.69 -2.10
N VAL A 97 -8.78 -10.58 -2.31
CA VAL A 97 -10.19 -10.59 -2.72
C VAL A 97 -10.31 -10.04 -4.14
N PHE A 98 -10.94 -10.80 -5.04
CA PHE A 98 -11.11 -10.41 -6.44
C PHE A 98 -11.98 -9.17 -6.59
N GLU A 99 -13.01 -9.04 -5.76
CA GLU A 99 -13.88 -7.87 -5.72
C GLU A 99 -13.07 -6.60 -5.39
N THR A 100 -12.11 -6.68 -4.46
CA THR A 100 -11.21 -5.57 -4.13
C THR A 100 -10.31 -5.21 -5.32
N ALA A 101 -9.76 -6.20 -6.02
CA ALA A 101 -8.93 -5.97 -7.20
C ALA A 101 -9.74 -5.32 -8.34
N ASN A 102 -10.94 -5.83 -8.65
CA ASN A 102 -11.84 -5.25 -9.64
C ASN A 102 -12.27 -3.82 -9.27
N ALA A 103 -12.59 -3.58 -7.99
CA ALA A 103 -12.93 -2.26 -7.51
C ALA A 103 -11.74 -1.29 -7.62
N ALA A 104 -10.50 -1.77 -7.43
CA ALA A 104 -9.29 -0.97 -7.59
C ALA A 104 -9.10 -0.54 -9.05
N ILE A 105 -9.36 -1.40 -10.04
CA ILE A 105 -9.34 -1.02 -11.47
C ILE A 105 -10.28 0.15 -11.70
N LEU A 106 -11.55 0.03 -11.28
CA LEU A 106 -12.55 1.08 -11.47
C LEU A 106 -12.17 2.38 -10.76
N ARG A 107 -11.62 2.31 -9.55
CA ARG A 107 -11.15 3.49 -8.81
C ARG A 107 -10.02 4.16 -9.56
N LEU A 108 -8.94 3.44 -9.88
CA LEU A 108 -7.76 3.99 -10.53
C LEU A 108 -8.10 4.62 -11.90
N THR A 109 -8.97 3.99 -12.70
CA THR A 109 -9.42 4.57 -13.97
C THR A 109 -10.21 5.87 -13.75
N LYS A 110 -11.12 5.90 -12.78
CA LYS A 110 -11.87 7.12 -12.44
C LYS A 110 -10.97 8.24 -11.95
N GLU A 111 -9.96 7.90 -11.15
CA GLU A 111 -8.98 8.89 -10.67
C GLU A 111 -8.21 9.51 -11.83
N ILE A 112 -7.76 8.70 -12.79
CA ILE A 112 -7.05 9.21 -13.97
C ILE A 112 -7.96 10.15 -14.77
N SER A 113 -9.20 9.74 -15.07
CA SER A 113 -10.14 10.60 -15.79
C SER A 113 -10.44 11.90 -15.03
N TRP A 114 -10.61 11.83 -13.71
CA TRP A 114 -10.81 13.03 -12.89
C TRP A 114 -9.60 13.97 -12.93
N MET A 115 -8.38 13.44 -12.85
CA MET A 115 -7.16 14.24 -12.99
C MET A 115 -7.08 14.93 -14.35
N GLU A 116 -7.43 14.23 -15.43
CA GLU A 116 -7.50 14.80 -16.79
C GLU A 116 -8.56 15.92 -16.89
N GLU A 117 -9.75 15.72 -16.31
CA GLU A 117 -10.81 16.73 -16.25
C GLU A 117 -10.37 17.98 -15.49
N VAL A 118 -9.74 17.81 -14.32
CA VAL A 118 -9.25 18.94 -13.50
C VAL A 118 -8.16 19.73 -14.24
N LEU A 119 -7.24 19.04 -14.92
CA LEU A 119 -6.20 19.69 -15.73
C LEU A 119 -6.80 20.45 -16.92
N ALA A 120 -7.77 19.86 -17.62
CA ALA A 120 -8.46 20.53 -18.72
C ALA A 120 -9.27 21.75 -18.24
N ALA A 121 -9.79 21.69 -17.02
CA ALA A 121 -10.57 22.75 -16.40
C ALA A 121 -9.72 23.83 -15.68
N GLU A 122 -8.39 23.80 -15.77
CA GLU A 122 -7.49 24.69 -15.01
C GLU A 122 -7.90 26.17 -15.07
N SER A 123 -8.24 26.66 -16.27
CA SER A 123 -8.66 28.05 -16.49
C SER A 123 -9.97 28.45 -15.80
N SER A 124 -10.81 27.46 -15.46
CA SER A 124 -12.09 27.65 -14.76
C SER A 124 -11.97 27.53 -13.24
N LEU A 125 -10.80 27.10 -12.73
CA LEU A 125 -10.55 26.99 -11.31
C LEU A 125 -10.36 28.37 -10.68
N ARG A 126 -10.80 28.51 -9.43
CA ARG A 126 -10.68 29.76 -8.66
C ARG A 126 -9.21 30.17 -8.52
N SER A 127 -8.84 31.33 -9.07
CA SER A 127 -7.46 31.85 -9.03
C SER A 127 -7.13 32.69 -7.79
N SER A 128 -8.13 33.03 -6.97
CA SER A 128 -7.91 33.78 -5.73
C SER A 128 -7.25 32.92 -4.65
N PRO A 129 -6.54 33.51 -3.68
CA PRO A 129 -5.94 32.75 -2.58
C PRO A 129 -6.98 31.89 -1.84
N PRO A 130 -6.64 30.65 -1.43
CA PRO A 130 -7.54 29.79 -0.67
C PRO A 130 -7.79 30.37 0.72
N ALA A 131 -8.96 30.96 0.93
CA ALA A 131 -9.31 31.69 2.15
C ALA A 131 -10.65 31.23 2.75
N THR A 132 -11.41 30.37 2.05
CA THR A 132 -12.70 29.91 2.53
C THR A 132 -12.53 28.93 3.70
N TYR A 133 -13.60 28.73 4.47
CA TYR A 133 -13.62 27.68 5.48
C TYR A 133 -13.39 26.29 4.86
N ALA A 134 -14.00 26.02 3.70
CA ALA A 134 -13.83 24.77 2.98
C ALA A 134 -12.37 24.52 2.56
N ASP A 135 -11.67 25.56 2.07
CA ASP A 135 -10.24 25.44 1.70
C ASP A 135 -9.39 25.05 2.92
N ARG A 136 -9.64 25.66 4.08
CA ARG A 136 -8.89 25.37 5.32
C ARG A 136 -9.16 23.97 5.83
N VAL A 137 -10.41 23.52 5.81
CA VAL A 137 -10.78 22.16 6.20
C VAL A 137 -10.12 21.15 5.27
N PHE A 138 -10.25 21.36 3.95
CA PHE A 138 -9.65 20.47 2.95
C PHE A 138 -8.13 20.38 3.12
N ALA A 139 -7.43 21.50 3.27
CA ALA A 139 -5.99 21.52 3.48
C ALA A 139 -5.59 20.80 4.79
N ASN A 140 -6.36 20.96 5.86
CA ASN A 140 -6.11 20.26 7.12
C ASN A 140 -6.31 18.74 6.98
N GLU A 141 -7.40 18.31 6.35
CA GLU A 141 -7.66 16.88 6.10
C GLU A 141 -6.58 16.25 5.21
N MET A 142 -6.10 16.97 4.20
CA MET A 142 -4.95 16.55 3.38
C MET A 142 -3.69 16.36 4.23
N ASN A 143 -3.38 17.30 5.13
CA ASN A 143 -2.23 17.19 6.03
C ASN A 143 -2.36 16.00 6.99
N ILE A 144 -3.56 15.72 7.49
CA ILE A 144 -3.83 14.55 8.33
C ILE A 144 -3.61 13.27 7.54
N ALA A 145 -4.17 13.18 6.33
CA ALA A 145 -4.02 12.01 5.47
C ALA A 145 -2.54 11.74 5.15
N VAL A 146 -1.77 12.76 4.77
CA VAL A 146 -0.33 12.63 4.50
C VAL A 146 0.43 12.11 5.71
N LYS A 147 0.27 12.73 6.88
CA LYS A 147 0.97 12.32 8.11
C LYS A 147 0.60 10.91 8.54
N THR A 148 -0.69 10.56 8.47
CA THR A 148 -1.17 9.24 8.85
C THR A 148 -0.64 8.16 7.91
N THR A 149 -0.64 8.43 6.60
CA THR A 149 -0.07 7.54 5.60
C THR A 149 1.43 7.35 5.79
N GLU A 150 2.19 8.43 6.04
CA GLU A 150 3.62 8.38 6.32
C GLU A 150 3.92 7.50 7.55
N GLN A 151 3.20 7.72 8.65
CA GLN A 151 3.35 6.92 9.86
C GLN A 151 3.08 5.43 9.57
N ASN A 152 1.97 5.12 8.91
CA ASN A 152 1.62 3.74 8.57
C ASN A 152 2.66 3.09 7.65
N TYR A 153 3.26 3.82 6.70
CA TYR A 153 4.37 3.31 5.89
C TYR A 153 5.60 2.99 6.74
N SER A 154 5.94 3.85 7.71
CA SER A 154 7.09 3.63 8.60
C SER A 154 6.93 2.40 9.50
N GLU A 155 5.69 2.06 9.84
CA GLU A 155 5.32 0.90 10.64
C GLU A 155 4.99 -0.35 9.81
N TYR A 156 5.13 -0.26 8.48
CA TYR A 156 4.80 -1.33 7.53
C TYR A 156 3.31 -1.74 7.54
N MET A 157 2.41 -0.84 7.90
CA MET A 157 0.96 -1.02 7.89
C MET A 157 0.39 -0.59 6.53
N PHE A 158 0.63 -1.39 5.48
CA PHE A 158 0.29 -1.04 4.10
C PHE A 158 -1.22 -0.98 3.82
N ARG A 159 -2.03 -1.80 4.49
CA ARG A 159 -3.49 -1.73 4.41
C ARG A 159 -3.97 -0.43 5.02
N GLU A 160 -3.49 -0.09 6.21
CA GLU A 160 -3.89 1.15 6.88
C GLU A 160 -3.34 2.39 6.17
N ALA A 161 -2.13 2.34 5.60
CA ALA A 161 -1.59 3.39 4.74
C ALA A 161 -2.47 3.61 3.51
N SER A 162 -2.92 2.53 2.85
CA SER A 162 -3.79 2.59 1.67
C SER A 162 -5.17 3.16 2.01
N ARG A 163 -5.72 2.82 3.17
CA ARG A 163 -7.00 3.37 3.66
C ARG A 163 -6.89 4.85 3.99
N ALA A 164 -5.84 5.26 4.69
CA ALA A 164 -5.58 6.66 5.01
C ALA A 164 -5.44 7.49 3.73
N ALA A 165 -4.63 7.03 2.77
CA ALA A 165 -4.45 7.68 1.48
C ALA A 165 -5.78 7.74 0.68
N SER A 166 -6.60 6.70 0.75
CA SER A 166 -7.90 6.67 0.07
C SER A 166 -8.91 7.68 0.59
N THR A 167 -8.68 8.28 1.76
CA THR A 167 -9.49 9.40 2.26
C THR A 167 -9.42 10.61 1.32
N ILE A 168 -8.28 10.79 0.62
CA ILE A 168 -8.08 11.86 -0.36
C ILE A 168 -9.15 11.78 -1.47
N PHE A 169 -9.49 10.58 -1.93
CA PHE A 169 -10.55 10.37 -2.92
C PHE A 169 -11.93 10.82 -2.43
N ARG A 170 -12.20 10.69 -1.12
CA ARG A 170 -13.46 11.21 -0.54
C ARG A 170 -13.47 12.73 -0.47
N LEU A 171 -12.31 13.33 -0.21
CA LEU A 171 -12.14 14.78 -0.13
C LEU A 171 -12.30 15.45 -1.51
N GLN A 172 -12.02 14.76 -2.61
CA GLN A 172 -12.31 15.26 -3.97
C GLN A 172 -13.81 15.57 -4.16
N GLY A 173 -14.70 14.79 -3.55
CA GLY A 173 -16.14 15.07 -3.54
C GLY A 173 -16.50 16.39 -2.83
N MET A 174 -15.72 16.81 -1.83
CA MET A 174 -15.89 18.10 -1.16
C MET A 174 -15.36 19.27 -1.99
N SER A 175 -14.33 19.06 -2.80
CA SER A 175 -13.82 20.05 -3.78
C SER A 175 -14.86 20.36 -4.86
N ILE A 176 -15.55 19.33 -5.38
CA ILE A 176 -16.63 19.53 -6.37
C ILE A 176 -17.81 20.30 -5.76
N GLY A 177 -18.20 19.99 -4.51
CA GLY A 177 -19.28 20.71 -3.83
C GLY A 177 -18.99 22.18 -3.56
N SER A 178 -17.72 22.55 -3.35
CA SER A 178 -17.30 23.94 -3.15
C SER A 178 -17.10 24.72 -4.46
N LEU A 179 -16.89 24.03 -5.58
CA LEU A 179 -16.94 24.64 -6.93
C LEU A 179 -18.37 25.00 -7.35
N VAL A 180 -19.37 24.20 -6.95
CA VAL A 180 -20.80 24.45 -7.28
C VAL A 180 -21.44 25.49 -6.34
N ALA A 181 -21.08 25.51 -5.06
CA ALA A 181 -21.68 26.40 -4.06
C ALA A 181 -21.26 27.88 -4.16
N LEU A 182 -20.43 28.26 -5.13
CA LEU A 182 -20.03 29.65 -5.40
C LEU A 182 -20.69 30.22 -6.66
N GLN A 183 -21.65 29.51 -7.26
CA GLN A 183 -22.47 29.98 -8.39
C GLN A 183 -23.91 30.39 -8.01
N GLU A 184 -24.25 30.41 -6.71
CA GLU A 184 -25.48 31.02 -6.16
C GLU A 184 -25.11 32.16 -5.19
#